data_AF-A0A9P0ZLW1-F1
#
_entry.id   AF-A0A9P0ZLW1-F1
#
_cell.length_a   1.000
_cell.length_b   1.000
_cell.length_c   1.000
_cell.angle_alpha   90.00
_cell.angle_beta   90.00
_cell.angle_gamma   90.00
#
_symmetry.space_group_name_H-M   'P 1'
#
loop_
_entity.id
_entity.type
_entity.pdbx_description
1 polymer ?
#
loop_
_entity_poly.entity_id
_entity_poly.type
_entity_poly.pdbx_seq_one_letter_code
_entity_poly.pdbx_strand_id
1 'polypeptide(L)'
;MGMVKLDMSRNKLSGRIPAALSHCPSLTYLDLSQNNLSGHIPVEISQFRILNYLNVSWNQLEHSLPEEIGSMKSLTSADFSFNNFTGSVPETGQYLLFNITSFTGNPYLCASYLRPCNSASSFSKSYVNAESDKSEFSAKYKLICVMGLLLASLIFTILALIKTRDMGKNVSKPWKLTSFQNLTFGSEDVLGCLKETNIIGQGGAGVVYRGTMANGEHIAVKKLGISKGSHDNGLSAEIQTLGRIRHRYIVRLLAFCSNEETNLLVYEYMQNGSLGEAIHGKSNGGGYLKWETRLKIALESAKGLAYLHHDCSPLIIHRDVKSNNILLDSDYEAHVADFGLAKFFQDSDASECMSAIAGSYGYIAPEYAYTLRVDEKSDVYSFGVVLLELITGRKPIGDFGEEGMDIVQWVNLQTNRSKEGVVKIIDERLKNVPIQEAMQVLFVAILCVEEHSVERPTMREVVQMLAQAKQPI
;
A
#
# COMPACT_ATOMS: atom_id res chain seq x y z
N MET A 1 -13.59 2.67 -26.49
CA MET A 1 -13.49 2.58 -25.02
C MET A 1 -14.33 1.40 -24.56
N GLY A 2 -13.69 0.34 -24.06
CA GLY A 2 -14.37 -0.84 -23.50
C GLY A 2 -14.53 -0.72 -21.99
N MET A 3 -15.51 -1.42 -21.42
CA MET A 3 -15.73 -1.47 -19.96
C MET A 3 -14.57 -2.22 -19.29
N VAL A 4 -13.82 -1.53 -18.42
CA VAL A 4 -12.63 -2.09 -17.73
C VAL A 4 -12.97 -2.63 -16.35
N LYS A 5 -13.91 -1.99 -15.65
CA LYS A 5 -14.38 -2.39 -14.32
C LYS A 5 -15.89 -2.48 -14.31
N LEU A 6 -16.43 -3.59 -13.82
CA LEU A 6 -17.85 -3.78 -13.54
C LEU A 6 -18.01 -4.17 -12.07
N ASP A 7 -18.59 -3.25 -11.30
CA ASP A 7 -18.92 -3.47 -9.90
C ASP A 7 -20.43 -3.36 -9.74
N MET A 8 -21.07 -4.51 -9.51
CA MET A 8 -22.49 -4.67 -9.26
C MET A 8 -22.74 -5.18 -7.83
N SER A 9 -21.74 -5.05 -6.96
CA SER A 9 -21.82 -5.57 -5.59
C SER A 9 -22.88 -4.86 -4.75
N ARG A 10 -23.36 -5.53 -3.70
CA ARG A 10 -24.28 -4.95 -2.69
C ARG A 10 -25.62 -4.47 -3.26
N ASN A 11 -26.17 -5.23 -4.20
CA ASN A 11 -27.47 -4.97 -4.79
C ASN A 11 -28.46 -6.10 -4.43
N LYS A 12 -29.65 -6.05 -5.01
CA LYS A 12 -30.68 -7.10 -4.91
C LYS A 12 -30.82 -7.87 -6.22
N LEU A 13 -29.74 -7.96 -7.00
CA LEU A 13 -29.77 -8.65 -8.30
C LEU A 13 -30.05 -10.14 -8.07
N SER A 14 -30.91 -10.72 -8.90
CA SER A 14 -31.31 -12.12 -8.81
C SER A 14 -31.29 -12.78 -10.19
N GLY A 15 -31.37 -14.11 -10.20
CA GLY A 15 -31.21 -14.90 -11.42
C GLY A 15 -29.77 -15.32 -11.66
N ARG A 16 -29.48 -15.83 -12.86
CA ARG A 16 -28.19 -16.40 -13.21
C ARG A 16 -27.19 -15.35 -13.66
N ILE A 17 -25.90 -15.63 -13.46
CA ILE A 17 -24.83 -14.84 -14.08
C ILE A 17 -24.92 -15.03 -15.60
N PRO A 18 -25.05 -13.96 -16.40
CA PRO A 18 -25.17 -14.10 -17.85
C PRO A 18 -23.81 -14.40 -18.50
N ALA A 19 -23.74 -15.47 -19.29
CA ALA A 19 -22.54 -15.85 -20.05
C ALA A 19 -22.04 -14.70 -20.97
N ALA A 20 -22.94 -13.83 -21.40
CA ALA A 20 -22.63 -12.67 -22.24
C ALA A 20 -21.65 -11.67 -21.60
N LEU A 21 -21.42 -11.71 -20.28
CA LEU A 21 -20.40 -10.89 -19.62
C LEU A 21 -19.00 -11.13 -20.21
N SER A 22 -18.71 -12.36 -20.62
CA SER A 22 -17.43 -12.77 -21.24
C SER A 22 -17.09 -12.00 -22.52
N HIS A 23 -18.09 -11.40 -23.19
CA HIS A 23 -17.89 -10.61 -24.41
C HIS A 23 -17.34 -9.21 -24.18
N CYS A 24 -16.98 -8.85 -22.94
CA CYS A 24 -16.33 -7.58 -22.62
C CYS A 24 -14.80 -7.76 -22.64
N PRO A 25 -14.11 -7.49 -23.77
CA PRO A 25 -12.70 -7.87 -23.97
C PRO A 25 -11.71 -7.07 -23.11
N SER A 26 -12.15 -5.93 -22.57
CA SER A 26 -11.32 -5.02 -21.77
C SER A 26 -11.54 -5.18 -20.26
N LEU A 27 -12.40 -6.10 -19.82
CA LEU A 27 -12.79 -6.21 -18.42
C LEU A 27 -11.68 -6.85 -17.58
N THR A 28 -11.15 -6.10 -16.62
CA THR A 28 -10.10 -6.55 -15.68
C THR A 28 -10.63 -6.78 -14.27
N TYR A 29 -11.78 -6.22 -13.93
CA TYR A 29 -12.41 -6.32 -12.61
C TYR A 29 -13.91 -6.60 -12.72
N LEU A 30 -14.35 -7.71 -12.11
CA LEU A 30 -15.75 -8.11 -12.01
C LEU A 30 -16.12 -8.41 -10.57
N ASP A 31 -17.01 -7.60 -9.99
CA ASP A 31 -17.56 -7.81 -8.65
C ASP A 31 -19.08 -7.92 -8.70
N LEU A 32 -19.57 -9.10 -8.35
CA LEU A 32 -20.99 -9.48 -8.28
C LEU A 32 -21.42 -9.82 -6.85
N SER A 33 -20.57 -9.51 -5.86
CA SER A 33 -20.77 -9.96 -4.48
C SER A 33 -21.97 -9.33 -3.77
N GLN A 34 -22.46 -9.98 -2.71
CA GLN A 34 -23.58 -9.47 -1.89
C GLN A 34 -24.84 -9.18 -2.72
N ASN A 35 -25.33 -10.19 -3.43
CA ASN A 35 -26.55 -10.17 -4.24
C ASN A 35 -27.38 -11.44 -3.97
N ASN A 36 -28.48 -11.62 -4.70
CA ASN A 36 -29.33 -12.81 -4.69
C ASN A 36 -29.14 -13.66 -5.98
N LEU A 37 -27.93 -13.67 -6.56
CA LEU A 37 -27.65 -14.45 -7.79
C LEU A 37 -27.67 -15.95 -7.48
N SER A 38 -28.18 -16.75 -8.41
CA SER A 38 -28.36 -18.20 -8.25
C SER A 38 -27.97 -18.98 -9.51
N GLY A 39 -27.87 -20.30 -9.41
CA GLY A 39 -27.37 -21.16 -10.49
C GLY A 39 -25.83 -21.26 -10.50
N HIS A 40 -25.23 -21.69 -11.60
CA HIS A 40 -23.79 -21.94 -11.70
C HIS A 40 -23.01 -20.72 -12.22
N ILE A 41 -21.68 -20.75 -12.03
CA ILE A 41 -20.76 -19.84 -12.71
C ILE A 41 -20.62 -20.30 -14.18
N PRO A 42 -20.99 -19.48 -15.18
CA PRO A 42 -20.85 -19.85 -16.59
C PRO A 42 -19.38 -20.10 -16.94
N VAL A 43 -19.11 -21.19 -17.68
CA VAL A 43 -17.75 -21.55 -18.11
C VAL A 43 -17.12 -20.46 -18.99
N GLU A 44 -17.96 -19.67 -19.68
CA GLU A 44 -17.55 -18.56 -20.53
C GLU A 44 -16.80 -17.46 -19.75
N ILE A 45 -16.92 -17.41 -18.41
CA ILE A 45 -16.07 -16.53 -17.59
C ILE A 45 -14.58 -16.86 -17.77
N SER A 46 -14.24 -18.11 -18.08
CA SER A 46 -12.85 -18.48 -18.41
C SER A 46 -12.31 -17.83 -19.69
N GLN A 47 -13.18 -17.28 -20.54
CA GLN A 47 -12.80 -16.67 -21.82
C GLN A 47 -12.34 -15.22 -21.70
N PHE A 48 -12.47 -14.59 -20.52
CA PHE A 48 -11.90 -13.27 -20.30
C PHE A 48 -10.38 -13.32 -20.45
N ARG A 49 -9.84 -12.50 -21.36
CA ARG A 49 -8.40 -12.51 -21.66
C ARG A 49 -7.52 -11.85 -20.60
N ILE A 50 -8.08 -10.87 -19.89
CA ILE A 50 -7.35 -9.98 -18.98
C ILE A 50 -8.07 -9.75 -17.64
N LEU A 51 -9.01 -10.64 -17.26
CA LEU A 51 -9.71 -10.52 -15.99
C LEU A 51 -8.75 -10.87 -14.85
N ASN A 52 -8.54 -9.93 -13.94
CA ASN A 52 -7.60 -10.05 -12.82
C ASN A 52 -8.31 -10.33 -11.49
N TYR A 53 -9.53 -9.79 -11.33
CA TYR A 53 -10.32 -9.91 -10.11
C TYR A 53 -11.75 -10.40 -10.42
N LEU A 54 -12.17 -11.48 -9.76
CA LEU A 54 -13.51 -12.04 -9.81
C LEU A 54 -14.06 -12.22 -8.39
N ASN A 55 -15.10 -11.49 -8.01
CA ASN A 55 -15.79 -11.72 -6.73
C ASN A 55 -17.26 -12.06 -6.96
N VAL A 56 -17.65 -13.26 -6.51
CA VAL A 56 -19.04 -13.73 -6.54
C VAL A 56 -19.56 -14.11 -5.15
N SER A 57 -18.84 -13.69 -4.11
CA SER A 57 -19.15 -14.05 -2.72
C SER A 57 -20.50 -13.52 -2.24
N TRP A 58 -21.07 -14.13 -1.19
CA TRP A 58 -22.35 -13.72 -0.62
C TRP A 58 -23.47 -13.70 -1.66
N ASN A 59 -23.69 -14.84 -2.31
CA ASN A 59 -24.78 -15.09 -3.25
C ASN A 59 -25.40 -16.47 -2.96
N GLN A 60 -26.28 -16.93 -3.84
CA GLN A 60 -26.95 -18.24 -3.80
C GLN A 60 -26.47 -19.13 -4.96
N LEU A 61 -25.20 -19.01 -5.37
CA LEU A 61 -24.66 -19.79 -6.48
C LEU A 61 -24.44 -21.25 -6.06
N GLU A 62 -24.67 -22.16 -7.00
CA GLU A 62 -24.74 -23.61 -6.78
C GLU A 62 -23.84 -24.34 -7.80
N HIS A 63 -23.76 -25.67 -7.67
CA HIS A 63 -22.94 -26.58 -8.50
C HIS A 63 -21.43 -26.48 -8.23
N SER A 64 -20.64 -27.22 -9.01
CA SER A 64 -19.18 -27.23 -8.91
C SER A 64 -18.55 -25.98 -9.51
N LEU A 65 -17.37 -25.63 -9.00
CA LEU A 65 -16.53 -24.58 -9.58
C LEU A 65 -16.00 -25.04 -10.95
N PRO A 66 -16.08 -24.22 -12.02
CA PRO A 66 -15.56 -24.58 -13.33
C PRO A 66 -14.04 -24.76 -13.31
N GLU A 67 -13.53 -25.91 -13.77
CA GLU A 67 -12.09 -26.19 -13.80
C GLU A 67 -11.34 -25.23 -14.73
N GLU A 68 -12.01 -24.74 -15.77
CA GLU A 68 -11.47 -23.84 -16.80
C GLU A 68 -10.98 -22.51 -16.22
N ILE A 69 -11.54 -22.07 -15.09
CA ILE A 69 -11.05 -20.88 -14.36
C ILE A 69 -9.60 -21.07 -13.91
N GLY A 70 -9.18 -22.31 -13.61
CA GLY A 70 -7.80 -22.63 -13.28
C GLY A 70 -6.83 -22.28 -14.42
N SER A 71 -7.28 -22.28 -15.68
CA SER A 71 -6.44 -21.94 -16.84
C SER A 71 -6.26 -20.43 -17.07
N MET A 72 -7.02 -19.58 -16.37
CA MET A 72 -7.02 -18.13 -16.54
C MET A 72 -5.78 -17.49 -15.93
N LYS A 73 -4.66 -17.46 -16.65
CA LYS A 73 -3.39 -16.89 -16.16
C LYS A 73 -3.48 -15.43 -15.68
N SER A 74 -4.43 -14.65 -16.20
CA SER A 74 -4.65 -13.27 -15.75
C SER A 74 -5.36 -13.19 -14.40
N LEU A 75 -6.16 -14.19 -14.03
CA LEU A 75 -6.99 -14.16 -12.83
C LEU A 75 -6.12 -14.45 -11.60
N THR A 76 -5.79 -13.41 -10.85
CA THR A 76 -4.91 -13.49 -9.67
C THR A 76 -5.67 -13.47 -8.36
N SER A 77 -6.91 -12.97 -8.35
CA SER A 77 -7.76 -12.91 -7.17
C SER A 77 -9.17 -13.36 -7.52
N ALA A 78 -9.64 -14.40 -6.83
CA ALA A 78 -11.01 -14.85 -6.91
C ALA A 78 -11.60 -15.09 -5.53
N ASP A 79 -12.87 -14.72 -5.32
CA ASP A 79 -13.62 -14.99 -4.09
C ASP A 79 -14.97 -15.65 -4.41
N PHE A 80 -15.10 -16.90 -3.98
CA PHE A 80 -16.26 -17.77 -4.15
C PHE A 80 -16.98 -18.04 -2.82
N SER A 81 -16.59 -17.34 -1.74
CA SER A 81 -17.04 -17.63 -0.38
C SER A 81 -18.52 -17.32 -0.17
N PHE A 82 -19.13 -17.92 0.86
CA PHE A 82 -20.52 -17.69 1.25
C PHE A 82 -21.51 -17.87 0.07
N ASN A 83 -21.48 -19.05 -0.54
CA ASN A 83 -22.39 -19.51 -1.58
C ASN A 83 -22.86 -20.95 -1.25
N ASN A 84 -23.47 -21.64 -2.21
CA ASN A 84 -23.93 -23.02 -2.10
C ASN A 84 -23.19 -23.96 -3.10
N PHE A 85 -21.92 -23.66 -3.40
CA PHE A 85 -21.11 -24.50 -4.28
C PHE A 85 -20.91 -25.91 -3.70
N THR A 86 -20.79 -26.90 -4.59
CA THR A 86 -20.73 -28.32 -4.24
C THR A 86 -19.51 -28.99 -4.89
N GLY A 87 -19.11 -30.16 -4.37
CA GLY A 87 -18.03 -30.96 -4.95
C GLY A 87 -16.62 -30.53 -4.50
N SER A 88 -15.59 -31.01 -5.19
CA SER A 88 -14.20 -30.70 -4.86
C SER A 88 -13.76 -29.36 -5.47
N VAL A 89 -12.97 -28.58 -4.72
CA VAL A 89 -12.22 -27.46 -5.31
C VAL A 89 -11.22 -28.03 -6.32
N PRO A 90 -11.18 -27.55 -7.58
CA PRO A 90 -10.18 -27.99 -8.55
C PRO A 90 -8.76 -27.74 -8.04
N GLU A 91 -7.90 -28.75 -8.07
CA GLU A 91 -6.49 -28.64 -7.62
C GLU A 91 -5.55 -28.33 -8.79
N THR A 92 -6.00 -27.53 -9.77
CA THR A 92 -5.26 -27.22 -11.00
C THR A 92 -5.19 -25.71 -11.27
N GLY A 93 -4.07 -25.26 -11.84
CA GLY A 93 -3.89 -23.89 -12.29
C GLY A 93 -4.04 -22.85 -11.18
N GLN A 94 -4.74 -21.75 -11.46
CA GLN A 94 -4.90 -20.63 -10.51
C GLN A 94 -5.62 -20.99 -9.21
N TYR A 95 -6.41 -22.06 -9.18
CA TYR A 95 -7.07 -22.49 -7.95
C TYR A 95 -6.07 -22.83 -6.83
N LEU A 96 -4.85 -23.27 -7.16
CA LEU A 96 -3.78 -23.52 -6.19
C LEU A 96 -3.20 -22.25 -5.56
N LEU A 97 -3.42 -21.08 -6.18
CA LEU A 97 -2.90 -19.79 -5.73
C LEU A 97 -3.94 -18.98 -4.94
N PHE A 98 -5.23 -19.31 -5.06
CA PHE A 98 -6.29 -18.60 -4.36
C PHE A 98 -6.25 -18.89 -2.85
N ASN A 99 -6.54 -17.87 -2.05
CA ASN A 99 -6.53 -17.98 -0.60
C ASN A 99 -7.61 -18.96 -0.13
N ILE A 100 -7.31 -19.75 0.90
CA ILE A 100 -8.27 -20.69 1.51
C ILE A 100 -9.59 -20.00 1.91
N THR A 101 -9.53 -18.72 2.31
CA THR A 101 -10.71 -17.93 2.67
C THR A 101 -11.69 -17.76 1.52
N SER A 102 -11.20 -17.74 0.28
CA SER A 102 -12.00 -17.58 -0.95
C SER A 102 -13.01 -18.70 -1.18
N PHE A 103 -12.93 -19.80 -0.45
CA PHE A 103 -13.82 -20.96 -0.61
C PHE A 103 -14.71 -21.20 0.61
N THR A 104 -14.52 -20.44 1.69
CA THR A 104 -15.23 -20.64 2.96
C THR A 104 -16.72 -20.33 2.85
N GLY A 105 -17.53 -20.84 3.78
CA GLY A 105 -18.98 -20.56 3.77
C GLY A 105 -19.78 -21.28 2.67
N ASN A 106 -19.18 -22.26 1.97
CA ASN A 106 -19.88 -23.17 1.06
C ASN A 106 -20.10 -24.53 1.76
N PRO A 107 -21.33 -24.89 2.18
CA PRO A 107 -21.56 -26.06 3.04
C PRO A 107 -21.18 -27.42 2.42
N TYR A 108 -21.25 -27.53 1.09
CA TYR A 108 -21.09 -28.78 0.34
C TYR A 108 -19.83 -28.82 -0.53
N LEU A 109 -18.98 -27.79 -0.44
CA LEU A 109 -17.70 -27.73 -1.11
C LEU A 109 -16.63 -28.41 -0.24
N CYS A 110 -15.81 -29.26 -0.85
CA CYS A 110 -14.75 -30.01 -0.18
C CYS A 110 -13.39 -29.75 -0.83
N ALA A 111 -12.33 -29.84 -0.05
CA ALA A 111 -10.94 -29.76 -0.50
C ALA A 111 -10.06 -30.36 0.60
N SER A 112 -8.90 -30.91 0.23
CA SER A 112 -7.95 -31.52 1.17
C SER A 112 -7.62 -30.63 2.38
N TYR A 113 -7.57 -29.31 2.18
CA TYR A 113 -7.28 -28.29 3.19
C TYR A 113 -8.52 -27.63 3.84
N LEU A 114 -9.75 -27.87 3.33
CA LEU A 114 -11.00 -27.33 3.91
C LEU A 114 -11.77 -28.40 4.67
N ARG A 115 -12.24 -29.41 3.93
CA ARG A 115 -12.99 -30.58 4.40
C ARG A 115 -12.63 -31.75 3.49
N PRO A 116 -12.11 -32.87 4.00
CA PRO A 116 -11.76 -34.01 3.17
C PRO A 116 -12.96 -34.51 2.37
N CYS A 117 -12.80 -34.67 1.04
CA CYS A 117 -13.86 -35.15 0.15
C CYS A 117 -14.29 -36.62 0.43
N ASN A 118 -13.61 -37.32 1.35
CA ASN A 118 -13.88 -38.70 1.76
C ASN A 118 -15.03 -38.86 2.78
N SER A 119 -15.83 -37.83 3.04
CA SER A 119 -17.10 -37.97 3.77
C SER A 119 -18.33 -38.05 2.85
N ALA A 120 -18.14 -38.27 1.55
CA ALA A 120 -19.22 -38.46 0.57
C ALA A 120 -19.88 -39.86 0.62
N SER A 121 -19.97 -40.48 1.80
CA SER A 121 -20.67 -41.76 1.98
C SER A 121 -21.42 -41.86 3.30
N SER A 122 -22.24 -40.86 3.65
CA SER A 122 -23.44 -41.05 4.48
C SER A 122 -24.16 -39.72 4.72
N PHE A 123 -24.95 -39.27 3.75
CA PHE A 123 -26.16 -38.53 4.06
C PHE A 123 -27.29 -39.12 3.22
N SER A 124 -27.77 -40.26 3.70
CA SER A 124 -29.04 -40.84 3.30
C SER A 124 -30.14 -39.80 3.50
N LYS A 125 -30.93 -39.56 2.46
CA LYS A 125 -32.23 -38.90 2.55
C LYS A 125 -33.07 -39.57 3.63
N SER A 126 -33.26 -38.92 4.77
CA SER A 126 -34.40 -39.15 5.64
C SER A 126 -35.32 -37.94 5.57
N TYR A 127 -36.22 -37.98 4.58
CA TYR A 127 -37.52 -37.33 4.70
C TYR A 127 -38.23 -38.01 5.88
N VAL A 128 -38.16 -37.41 7.06
CA VAL A 128 -39.15 -37.69 8.10
C VAL A 128 -40.23 -36.64 7.97
N ASN A 129 -41.35 -37.06 7.39
CA ASN A 129 -42.61 -36.34 7.48
C ASN A 129 -42.97 -36.22 8.97
N ALA A 130 -42.90 -35.01 9.52
CA ALA A 130 -43.51 -34.71 10.80
C ALA A 130 -44.95 -34.26 10.53
N GLU A 131 -45.85 -35.24 10.46
CA GLU A 131 -47.27 -34.98 10.72
C GLU A 131 -47.42 -34.50 12.17
N SER A 132 -48.29 -33.53 12.33
CA SER A 132 -48.63 -32.92 13.61
C SER A 132 -49.29 -33.94 14.54
N ASP A 133 -48.63 -34.26 15.64
CA ASP A 133 -49.31 -34.91 16.77
C ASP A 133 -49.22 -34.01 18.01
N LYS A 134 -50.37 -33.51 18.44
CA LYS A 134 -50.51 -32.61 19.59
C LYS A 134 -50.42 -33.44 20.87
N SER A 135 -49.23 -33.55 21.46
CA SER A 135 -49.11 -34.03 22.85
C SER A 135 -49.15 -32.84 23.82
N GLU A 136 -50.24 -32.73 24.57
CA GLU A 136 -50.44 -31.70 25.59
C GLU A 136 -49.46 -31.90 26.76
N PHE A 137 -48.39 -31.10 26.80
CA PHE A 137 -47.37 -31.17 27.84
C PHE A 137 -47.93 -30.65 29.18
N SER A 138 -48.06 -31.54 30.16
CA SER A 138 -48.66 -31.27 31.48
C SER A 138 -48.08 -30.02 32.16
N ALA A 139 -48.96 -29.17 32.69
CA ALA A 139 -48.65 -27.84 33.26
C ALA A 139 -47.53 -27.85 34.33
N LYS A 140 -47.31 -28.99 35.01
CA LYS A 140 -46.23 -29.15 36.00
C LYS A 140 -44.83 -29.03 35.40
N TYR A 141 -44.61 -29.57 34.20
CA TYR A 141 -43.29 -29.53 33.56
C TYR A 141 -43.01 -28.17 32.88
N LYS A 142 -44.05 -27.44 32.46
CA LYS A 142 -43.91 -26.06 31.99
C LYS A 142 -43.39 -25.14 33.10
N LEU A 143 -43.89 -25.30 34.33
CA LEU A 143 -43.44 -24.52 35.49
C LEU A 143 -41.96 -24.81 35.82
N ILE A 144 -41.53 -26.07 35.77
CA ILE A 144 -40.14 -26.46 36.04
C ILE A 144 -39.19 -25.86 34.99
N CYS A 145 -39.55 -25.92 33.70
CA CYS A 145 -38.74 -25.30 32.64
C CYS A 145 -38.63 -23.79 32.79
N VAL A 146 -39.72 -23.10 33.15
CA VAL A 146 -39.71 -21.65 33.38
C VAL A 146 -38.83 -21.29 34.57
N MET A 147 -38.93 -22.02 35.68
CA MET A 147 -38.07 -21.78 36.84
C MET A 147 -36.59 -22.08 36.55
N GLY A 148 -36.31 -23.12 35.76
CA GLY A 148 -34.95 -23.43 35.29
C GLY A 148 -34.37 -22.34 34.39
N LEU A 149 -35.16 -21.79 33.46
CA LEU A 149 -34.74 -20.68 32.59
C LEU A 149 -34.54 -19.38 33.37
N LEU A 150 -35.37 -19.11 34.38
CA LEU A 150 -35.20 -17.94 35.25
C LEU A 150 -33.93 -18.05 36.10
N LEU A 151 -33.62 -19.23 36.64
CA LEU A 151 -32.36 -19.49 37.35
C LEU A 151 -31.15 -19.36 36.44
N ALA A 152 -31.21 -19.91 35.22
CA ALA A 152 -30.13 -19.78 34.25
C ALA A 152 -29.91 -18.32 33.82
N SER A 153 -30.99 -17.56 33.63
CA SER A 153 -30.93 -16.12 33.36
C SER A 153 -30.34 -15.33 34.53
N LEU A 154 -30.71 -15.66 35.77
CA LEU A 154 -30.14 -15.04 36.97
C LEU A 154 -28.65 -15.35 37.11
N ILE A 155 -28.23 -16.59 36.86
CA ILE A 155 -26.81 -16.98 36.86
C ILE A 155 -26.06 -16.24 35.75
N PHE A 156 -26.62 -16.16 34.55
CA PHE A 156 -26.01 -15.46 33.42
C PHE A 156 -25.85 -13.95 33.70
N THR A 157 -26.86 -13.32 34.29
CA THR A 157 -26.80 -11.90 34.68
C THR A 157 -25.80 -11.67 35.82
N ILE A 158 -25.71 -12.54 36.83
CA ILE A 158 -24.70 -12.45 37.88
C ILE A 158 -23.29 -12.64 37.30
N LEU A 159 -23.08 -13.61 36.40
CA LEU A 159 -21.81 -13.80 35.71
C LEU A 159 -21.46 -12.61 34.81
N ALA A 160 -22.44 -12.03 34.13
CA ALA A 160 -22.27 -10.81 33.35
C ALA A 160 -21.88 -9.62 34.25
N LEU A 161 -22.50 -9.48 35.42
CA LEU A 161 -22.17 -8.44 36.42
C LEU A 161 -20.80 -8.63 37.06
N ILE A 162 -20.36 -9.88 37.27
CA ILE A 162 -19.00 -10.19 37.74
C ILE A 162 -17.99 -9.88 36.63
N LYS A 163 -18.29 -10.24 35.38
CA LYS A 163 -17.45 -9.94 34.22
C LYS A 163 -17.36 -8.43 33.94
N THR A 164 -18.44 -7.67 34.17
CA THR A 164 -18.41 -6.20 34.05
C THR A 164 -17.67 -5.53 35.21
N ARG A 165 -17.63 -6.13 36.41
CA ARG A 165 -16.75 -5.67 37.51
C ARG A 165 -15.27 -5.97 37.24
N ASP A 166 -14.96 -7.04 36.51
CA ASP A 166 -13.58 -7.39 36.14
C ASP A 166 -13.06 -6.59 34.92
N MET A 167 -13.98 -6.05 34.09
CA MET A 167 -13.65 -5.04 33.05
C MET A 167 -13.36 -3.64 33.61
N GLY A 168 -13.20 -3.50 34.93
CA GLY A 168 -12.95 -2.23 35.63
C GLY A 168 -11.49 -1.92 35.97
N LYS A 169 -10.52 -2.67 35.45
CA LYS A 169 -9.08 -2.34 35.56
C LYS A 169 -8.43 -2.36 34.17
N ASN A 170 -8.53 -1.24 33.46
CA ASN A 170 -7.62 -0.91 32.36
C ASN A 170 -6.20 -0.73 32.93
N VAL A 171 -5.49 -1.83 33.18
CA VAL A 171 -4.04 -1.78 33.21
C VAL A 171 -3.63 -1.85 31.74
N SER A 172 -3.37 -0.68 31.14
CA SER A 172 -2.76 -0.61 29.81
C SER A 172 -1.50 -1.48 29.84
N LYS A 173 -1.46 -2.49 28.98
CA LYS A 173 -0.27 -3.35 28.83
C LYS A 173 0.95 -2.46 28.52
N PRO A 174 2.13 -2.78 29.08
CA PRO A 174 3.29 -1.90 29.00
C PRO A 174 3.72 -1.72 27.54
N TRP A 175 3.98 -0.47 27.16
CA TRP A 175 4.57 -0.15 25.86
C TRP A 175 5.98 -0.73 25.78
N LYS A 176 6.29 -1.40 24.66
CA LYS A 176 7.62 -1.93 24.40
C LYS A 176 8.37 -0.97 23.48
N LEU A 177 9.46 -0.39 23.99
CA LEU A 177 10.38 0.42 23.19
C LEU A 177 11.60 -0.41 22.80
N THR A 178 11.88 -0.46 21.49
CA THR A 178 13.08 -1.05 20.91
C THR A 178 13.90 0.08 20.30
N SER A 179 15.07 0.37 20.88
CA SER A 179 15.95 1.42 20.36
C SER A 179 16.96 0.84 19.36
N PHE A 180 17.27 1.60 18.32
CA PHE A 180 18.32 1.26 17.35
C PHE A 180 19.64 2.00 17.65
N GLN A 181 19.66 2.72 18.78
CA GLN A 181 20.73 3.58 19.25
C GLN A 181 20.60 3.83 20.75
N ASN A 182 21.60 4.49 21.33
CA ASN A 182 21.50 5.00 22.71
C ASN A 182 20.53 6.18 22.73
N LEU A 183 19.46 6.05 23.50
CA LEU A 183 18.44 7.09 23.69
C LEU A 183 18.52 7.63 25.11
N THR A 184 18.25 8.92 25.25
CA THR A 184 18.12 9.59 26.56
C THR A 184 16.68 9.67 27.04
N PHE A 185 15.73 9.11 26.27
CA PHE A 185 14.29 9.15 26.52
C PHE A 185 13.67 7.76 26.44
N GLY A 186 12.55 7.56 27.13
CA GLY A 186 11.81 6.30 27.21
C GLY A 186 10.49 6.30 26.44
N SER A 187 9.71 5.22 26.58
CA SER A 187 8.39 5.08 25.94
C SER A 187 7.41 6.17 26.41
N GLU A 188 7.45 6.54 27.69
CA GLU A 188 6.56 7.57 28.26
C GLU A 188 6.80 8.95 27.62
N ASP A 189 8.06 9.31 27.35
CA ASP A 189 8.40 10.57 26.69
C ASP A 189 7.84 10.60 25.25
N VAL A 190 7.95 9.49 24.53
CA VAL A 190 7.40 9.33 23.18
C VAL A 190 5.88 9.46 23.19
N LEU A 191 5.20 8.84 24.16
CA LEU A 191 3.74 8.91 24.29
C LEU A 191 3.26 10.32 24.67
N GLY A 192 4.03 11.03 25.49
CA GLY A 192 3.77 12.42 25.85
C GLY A 192 3.75 13.37 24.63
N CYS A 193 4.31 12.96 23.50
CA CYS A 193 4.33 13.72 22.25
C CYS A 193 3.05 13.59 21.42
N LEU A 194 2.21 12.56 21.66
CA LEU A 194 1.01 12.24 20.87
C LEU A 194 -0.18 13.17 21.18
N LYS A 195 0.02 14.48 20.99
CA LYS A 195 -0.98 15.53 21.20
C LYS A 195 -1.41 16.11 19.87
N GLU A 196 -2.67 16.51 19.72
CA GLU A 196 -3.17 17.12 18.48
C GLU A 196 -2.41 18.38 18.09
N THR A 197 -1.97 19.17 19.07
CA THR A 197 -1.15 20.37 18.87
C THR A 197 0.23 20.09 18.28
N ASN A 198 0.69 18.84 18.36
CA ASN A 198 2.00 18.42 17.89
C ASN A 198 1.95 17.79 16.49
N ILE A 199 0.78 17.69 15.86
CA ILE A 199 0.66 17.09 14.54
C ILE A 199 1.38 17.97 13.51
N ILE A 200 2.32 17.37 12.79
CA ILE A 200 3.10 18.01 11.72
C ILE A 200 2.80 17.41 10.34
N GLY A 201 2.12 16.26 10.28
CA GLY A 201 1.70 15.65 9.02
C GLY A 201 0.64 14.59 9.24
N GLN A 202 -0.31 14.50 8.31
CA GLN A 202 -1.39 13.51 8.33
C GLN A 202 -1.66 13.01 6.91
N GLY A 203 -1.64 11.69 6.71
CA GLY A 203 -1.87 11.08 5.40
C GLY A 203 -2.21 9.59 5.47
N GLY A 204 -2.21 8.92 4.32
CA GLY A 204 -2.56 7.49 4.22
C GLY A 204 -1.65 6.55 5.02
N ALA A 205 -0.41 6.97 5.29
CA ALA A 205 0.55 6.22 6.11
C ALA A 205 0.38 6.41 7.62
N GLY A 206 -0.51 7.32 8.06
CA GLY A 206 -0.74 7.64 9.47
C GLY A 206 -0.56 9.12 9.82
N VAL A 207 -0.34 9.39 11.11
CA VAL A 207 -0.18 10.75 11.66
C VAL A 207 1.23 10.90 12.23
N VAL A 208 1.90 12.00 11.91
CA VAL A 208 3.24 12.33 12.42
C VAL A 208 3.16 13.47 13.42
N TYR A 209 3.77 13.27 14.58
CA TYR A 209 3.81 14.20 15.69
C TYR A 209 5.24 14.70 15.92
N ARG A 210 5.42 15.99 16.21
CA ARG A 210 6.67 16.55 16.71
C ARG A 210 6.78 16.35 18.22
N GLY A 211 7.91 15.81 18.66
CA GLY A 211 8.28 15.69 20.06
C GLY A 211 9.44 16.61 20.43
N THR A 212 9.45 17.07 21.67
CA THR A 212 10.61 17.75 22.27
C THR A 212 10.94 17.03 23.57
N MET A 213 12.14 16.47 23.64
CA MET A 213 12.65 15.73 24.78
C MET A 213 13.15 16.69 25.87
N ALA A 214 13.33 16.19 27.10
CA ALA A 214 13.75 17.02 28.24
C ALA A 214 15.14 17.68 28.04
N ASN A 215 16.00 17.07 27.25
CA ASN A 215 17.32 17.58 26.87
C ASN A 215 17.27 18.63 25.74
N GLY A 216 16.09 18.97 25.20
CA GLY A 216 15.90 19.86 24.06
C GLY A 216 15.98 19.19 22.69
N GLU A 217 16.23 17.88 22.63
CA GLU A 217 16.25 17.12 21.38
C GLU A 217 14.85 17.05 20.76
N HIS A 218 14.76 17.23 19.43
CA HIS A 218 13.50 17.13 18.71
C HIS A 218 13.40 15.79 17.97
N ILE A 219 12.24 15.15 18.08
CA ILE A 219 11.95 13.86 17.42
C ILE A 219 10.67 13.97 16.58
N ALA A 220 10.54 13.09 15.59
CA ALA A 220 9.30 12.88 14.87
C ALA A 220 8.73 11.49 15.24
N VAL A 221 7.47 11.45 15.65
CA VAL A 221 6.78 10.21 16.04
C VAL A 221 5.68 9.93 15.02
N LYS A 222 5.84 8.90 14.19
CA LYS A 222 4.84 8.45 13.22
C LYS A 222 3.97 7.39 13.86
N LYS A 223 2.70 7.71 14.09
CA LYS A 223 1.66 6.77 14.49
C LYS A 223 1.04 6.15 13.25
N LEU A 224 1.21 4.85 13.09
CA LEU A 224 0.66 4.12 11.96
C LEU A 224 -0.84 3.90 12.14
N GLY A 225 -1.60 3.99 11.05
CA GLY A 225 -3.06 3.81 11.08
C GLY A 225 -3.48 2.37 11.41
N ILE A 226 -4.57 2.21 12.16
CA ILE A 226 -5.19 0.90 12.45
C ILE A 226 -5.99 0.46 11.21
N SER A 227 -5.32 -0.05 10.19
CA SER A 227 -5.99 -0.70 9.05
C SER A 227 -6.30 -2.14 9.41
N LYS A 228 -7.59 -2.41 9.67
CA LYS A 228 -8.12 -3.77 9.81
C LYS A 228 -7.80 -4.58 8.55
N GLY A 229 -6.78 -5.44 8.63
CA GLY A 229 -6.69 -6.66 7.83
C GLY A 229 -5.64 -6.77 6.72
N SER A 230 -4.69 -5.82 6.50
CA SER A 230 -3.78 -5.97 5.34
C SER A 230 -2.35 -5.37 5.40
N HIS A 231 -1.83 -4.83 6.51
CA HIS A 231 -0.54 -4.11 6.43
C HIS A 231 0.42 -4.27 7.63
N ASP A 232 0.85 -5.50 7.94
CA ASP A 232 2.12 -5.66 8.66
C ASP A 232 3.34 -5.47 7.75
N ASN A 233 3.16 -5.50 6.42
CA ASN A 233 4.25 -5.45 5.45
C ASN A 233 5.01 -4.10 5.45
N GLY A 234 4.31 -2.97 5.59
CA GLY A 234 4.95 -1.64 5.53
C GLY A 234 5.72 -1.29 6.80
N LEU A 235 5.18 -1.66 7.96
CA LEU A 235 5.88 -1.54 9.24
C LEU A 235 7.11 -2.44 9.30
N SER A 236 6.96 -3.71 8.91
CA SER A 236 8.07 -4.66 8.88
C SER A 236 9.16 -4.21 7.91
N ALA A 237 8.78 -3.72 6.72
CA ALA A 237 9.71 -3.16 5.75
C ALA A 237 10.49 -1.96 6.32
N GLU A 238 9.81 -1.01 6.95
CA GLU A 238 10.44 0.19 7.50
C GLU A 238 11.39 -0.14 8.67
N ILE A 239 11.00 -1.04 9.58
CA ILE A 239 11.86 -1.51 10.68
C ILE A 239 13.06 -2.31 10.16
N GLN A 240 12.84 -3.23 9.23
CA GLN A 240 13.91 -4.09 8.70
C GLN A 240 14.92 -3.27 7.90
N THR A 241 14.45 -2.23 7.19
CA THR A 241 15.27 -1.33 6.38
C THR A 241 16.01 -0.33 7.25
N LEU A 242 15.27 0.56 7.92
CA LEU A 242 15.86 1.66 8.68
C LEU A 242 16.55 1.21 9.96
N GLY A 243 16.15 0.09 10.56
CA GLY A 243 16.79 -0.44 11.76
C GLY A 243 18.23 -0.91 11.55
N ARG A 244 18.65 -1.13 10.29
CA ARG A 244 19.99 -1.66 9.94
C ARG A 244 20.85 -0.69 9.14
N ILE A 245 20.25 0.33 8.51
CA ILE A 245 21.00 1.29 7.70
C ILE A 245 21.32 2.57 8.47
N ARG A 246 22.49 3.12 8.22
CA ARG A 246 22.91 4.44 8.72
C ARG A 246 23.67 5.15 7.61
N HIS A 247 23.10 6.21 7.10
CA HIS A 247 23.68 6.98 6.02
C HIS A 247 23.35 8.46 6.21
N ARG A 248 24.26 9.36 5.83
CA ARG A 248 24.10 10.81 6.06
C ARG A 248 22.85 11.39 5.41
N TYR A 249 22.42 10.83 4.28
CA TYR A 249 21.32 11.36 3.46
C TYR A 249 20.07 10.47 3.51
N ILE A 250 19.90 9.71 4.60
CA ILE A 250 18.73 8.87 4.85
C ILE A 250 18.25 9.13 6.27
N VAL A 251 16.95 9.39 6.42
CA VAL A 251 16.35 9.67 7.73
C VAL A 251 16.62 8.52 8.69
N ARG A 252 17.14 8.86 9.87
CA ARG A 252 17.48 7.89 10.89
C ARG A 252 16.28 7.50 11.74
N LEU A 253 15.99 6.20 11.78
CA LEU A 253 15.07 5.61 12.75
C LEU A 253 15.76 5.45 14.10
N LEU A 254 15.27 6.17 15.12
CA LEU A 254 15.81 6.18 16.47
C LEU A 254 15.27 5.00 17.29
N ALA A 255 13.96 4.77 17.21
CA ALA A 255 13.27 3.76 17.99
C ALA A 255 11.99 3.27 17.31
N PHE A 256 11.56 2.08 17.73
CA PHE A 256 10.23 1.54 17.48
C PHE A 256 9.53 1.34 18.82
N CYS A 257 8.31 1.83 18.95
CA CYS A 257 7.51 1.70 20.17
C CYS A 257 6.16 1.05 19.83
N SER A 258 5.81 -0.05 20.46
CA SER A 258 4.57 -0.78 20.16
C SER A 258 3.81 -1.24 21.39
N ASN A 259 2.51 -1.38 21.20
CA ASN A 259 1.60 -2.11 22.09
C ASN A 259 0.70 -3.04 21.24
N GLU A 260 -0.31 -3.68 21.84
CA GLU A 260 -1.18 -4.62 21.12
C GLU A 260 -2.08 -3.98 20.05
N GLU A 261 -2.24 -2.66 20.06
CA GLU A 261 -3.19 -1.95 19.20
C GLU A 261 -2.53 -0.96 18.23
N THR A 262 -1.30 -0.52 18.53
CA THR A 262 -0.66 0.62 17.87
C THR A 262 0.84 0.43 17.79
N ASN A 263 1.37 0.79 16.63
CA ASN A 263 2.79 0.84 16.34
C ASN A 263 3.21 2.29 16.09
N LEU A 264 4.31 2.70 16.72
CA LEU A 264 4.92 4.01 16.60
C LEU A 264 6.35 3.85 16.09
N LEU A 265 6.71 4.65 15.11
CA LEU A 265 8.09 4.79 14.64
C LEU A 265 8.61 6.16 15.05
N VAL A 266 9.83 6.19 15.61
CA VAL A 266 10.45 7.40 16.15
C VAL A 266 11.70 7.71 15.33
N TYR A 267 11.72 8.89 14.72
CA TYR A 267 12.79 9.38 13.86
C TYR A 267 13.42 10.65 14.43
N GLU A 268 14.58 11.01 13.91
CA GLU A 268 15.09 12.37 14.07
C GLU A 268 14.14 13.38 13.41
N TYR A 269 14.03 14.57 14.00
CA TYR A 269 13.14 15.60 13.48
C TYR A 269 13.83 16.45 12.42
N MET A 270 13.18 16.59 11.27
CA MET A 270 13.63 17.42 10.15
C MET A 270 12.95 18.80 10.21
N GLN A 271 13.72 19.84 10.55
CA GLN A 271 13.20 21.16 10.92
C GLN A 271 12.58 21.92 9.76
N ASN A 272 13.08 21.71 8.53
CA ASN A 272 12.61 22.40 7.34
C ASN A 272 11.53 21.59 6.58
N GLY A 273 11.03 20.50 7.16
CA GLY A 273 9.93 19.72 6.60
C GLY A 273 10.31 18.98 5.32
N SER A 274 9.35 18.83 4.41
CA SER A 274 9.57 18.11 3.14
C SER A 274 9.98 19.04 1.99
N LEU A 275 10.74 18.51 1.04
CA LEU A 275 11.14 19.24 -0.16
C LEU A 275 9.92 19.69 -0.99
N GLY A 276 8.88 18.85 -1.08
CA GLY A 276 7.66 19.20 -1.80
C GLY A 276 6.95 20.41 -1.19
N GLU A 277 6.91 20.53 0.14
CA GLU A 277 6.41 21.73 0.82
C GLU A 277 7.34 22.94 0.63
N ALA A 278 8.66 22.73 0.64
CA ALA A 278 9.64 23.79 0.41
C ALA A 278 9.53 24.41 -0.99
N ILE A 279 9.22 23.60 -2.02
CA ILE A 279 9.09 24.08 -3.42
C ILE A 279 7.66 24.60 -3.71
N HIS A 280 6.62 23.93 -3.20
CA HIS A 280 5.22 24.12 -3.61
C HIS A 280 4.29 24.72 -2.54
N GLY A 281 4.73 24.86 -1.28
CA GLY A 281 3.91 25.23 -0.14
C GLY A 281 3.39 26.68 -0.13
N LYS A 282 2.24 26.92 0.52
CA LYS A 282 1.52 28.21 0.54
C LYS A 282 1.77 29.11 1.77
N SER A 283 2.26 28.59 2.90
CA SER A 283 2.24 29.33 4.17
C SER A 283 3.51 30.14 4.42
N ASN A 284 3.36 31.45 4.66
CA ASN A 284 4.38 32.42 5.10
C ASN A 284 5.61 32.60 4.20
N GLY A 285 5.39 32.66 2.89
CA GLY A 285 6.44 32.91 1.90
C GLY A 285 7.16 31.63 1.51
N GLY A 286 6.45 30.72 0.80
CA GLY A 286 6.97 29.46 0.27
C GLY A 286 8.43 29.60 -0.13
N GLY A 287 9.28 28.95 0.67
CA GLY A 287 10.69 29.29 0.78
C GLY A 287 11.36 29.24 -0.58
N TYR A 288 11.78 30.40 -1.06
CA TYR A 288 12.61 30.52 -2.24
C TYR A 288 13.89 29.69 -2.06
N LEU A 289 13.87 28.43 -2.49
CA LEU A 289 15.08 27.62 -2.58
C LEU A 289 15.88 28.15 -3.76
N LYS A 290 17.02 28.77 -3.45
CA LYS A 290 18.01 29.19 -4.44
C LYS A 290 18.46 27.99 -5.27
N TRP A 291 18.89 28.25 -6.50
CA TRP A 291 19.39 27.22 -7.40
C TRP A 291 20.47 26.34 -6.76
N GLU A 292 21.45 26.95 -6.09
CA GLU A 292 22.53 26.25 -5.37
C GLU A 292 22.00 25.24 -4.35
N THR A 293 20.97 25.61 -3.59
CA THR A 293 20.31 24.73 -2.61
C THR A 293 19.54 23.61 -3.30
N ARG A 294 18.85 23.90 -4.42
CA ARG A 294 18.16 22.87 -5.21
C ARG A 294 19.14 21.83 -5.77
N LEU A 295 20.26 22.27 -6.32
CA LEU A 295 21.31 21.38 -6.83
C LEU A 295 22.00 20.59 -5.70
N LYS A 296 22.22 21.21 -4.54
CA LYS A 296 22.69 20.51 -3.33
C LYS A 296 21.73 19.38 -2.96
N ILE A 297 20.44 19.68 -2.81
CA ILE A 297 19.39 18.71 -2.46
C ILE A 297 19.32 17.58 -3.50
N ALA A 298 19.36 17.90 -4.79
CA ALA A 298 19.39 16.88 -5.85
C ALA A 298 20.57 15.91 -5.66
N LEU A 299 21.77 16.45 -5.47
CA LEU A 299 22.98 15.63 -5.32
C LEU A 299 22.96 14.77 -4.04
N GLU A 300 22.45 15.31 -2.93
CA GLU A 300 22.37 14.61 -1.64
C GLU A 300 21.33 13.51 -1.65
N SER A 301 20.13 13.78 -2.18
CA SER A 301 19.10 12.75 -2.41
C SER A 301 19.59 11.64 -3.34
N ALA A 302 20.28 11.98 -4.43
CA ALA A 302 20.86 11.00 -5.34
C ALA A 302 21.89 10.09 -4.65
N LYS A 303 22.73 10.65 -3.76
CA LYS A 303 23.68 9.87 -2.95
C LYS A 303 22.97 8.94 -1.97
N GLY A 304 21.89 9.40 -1.33
CA GLY A 304 21.05 8.56 -0.46
C GLY A 304 20.48 7.36 -1.20
N LEU A 305 19.91 7.57 -2.40
CA LEU A 305 19.38 6.49 -3.23
C LEU A 305 20.49 5.57 -3.78
N ALA A 306 21.63 6.11 -4.20
CA ALA A 306 22.76 5.32 -4.67
C ALA A 306 23.29 4.35 -3.59
N TYR A 307 23.31 4.79 -2.33
CA TYR A 307 23.68 3.93 -1.20
C TYR A 307 22.70 2.75 -1.06
N LEU A 308 21.38 3.01 -1.14
CA LEU A 308 20.36 1.95 -1.06
C LEU A 308 20.48 0.92 -2.17
N HIS A 309 20.76 1.36 -3.39
CA HIS A 309 20.83 0.49 -4.57
C HIS A 309 22.15 -0.28 -4.68
N HIS A 310 23.27 0.31 -4.26
CA HIS A 310 24.57 -0.24 -4.63
C HIS A 310 25.51 -0.56 -3.47
N ASP A 311 25.26 -0.02 -2.29
CA ASP A 311 26.13 -0.21 -1.12
C ASP A 311 25.46 -1.06 -0.03
N CYS A 312 24.12 -1.16 -0.05
CA CYS A 312 23.37 -2.08 0.78
C CYS A 312 23.36 -3.50 0.21
N SER A 313 23.49 -4.49 1.10
CA SER A 313 23.37 -5.92 0.77
C SER A 313 22.45 -6.61 1.78
N PRO A 314 21.27 -7.11 1.38
CA PRO A 314 20.70 -7.08 0.02
C PRO A 314 20.35 -5.66 -0.46
N LEU A 315 20.24 -5.49 -1.79
CA LEU A 315 19.85 -4.24 -2.44
C LEU A 315 18.46 -3.79 -1.93
N ILE A 316 18.28 -2.49 -1.71
CA ILE A 316 17.04 -1.91 -1.20
C ILE A 316 16.42 -1.00 -2.27
N ILE A 317 15.21 -1.32 -2.72
CA ILE A 317 14.42 -0.46 -3.62
C ILE A 317 13.40 0.33 -2.79
N HIS A 318 13.37 1.65 -2.94
CA HIS A 318 12.54 2.56 -2.15
C HIS A 318 11.06 2.52 -2.56
N ARG A 319 10.77 2.55 -3.86
CA ARG A 319 9.44 2.43 -4.52
C ARG A 319 8.47 3.59 -4.33
N ASP A 320 8.77 4.53 -3.45
CA ASP A 320 7.97 5.77 -3.29
C ASP A 320 8.85 7.02 -3.22
N VAL A 321 9.83 7.12 -4.12
CA VAL A 321 10.67 8.33 -4.24
C VAL A 321 9.79 9.49 -4.75
N LYS A 322 9.72 10.57 -3.99
CA LYS A 322 8.98 11.79 -4.34
C LYS A 322 9.48 12.97 -3.51
N SER A 323 9.19 14.21 -3.94
CA SER A 323 9.61 15.41 -3.21
C SER A 323 9.09 15.47 -1.76
N ASN A 324 7.91 14.91 -1.47
CA ASN A 324 7.40 14.85 -0.09
C ASN A 324 8.13 13.82 0.80
N ASN A 325 8.84 12.86 0.22
CA ASN A 325 9.63 11.83 0.93
C ASN A 325 11.12 12.18 0.96
N ILE A 326 11.49 13.40 0.58
CA ILE A 326 12.81 13.96 0.79
C ILE A 326 12.64 15.05 1.84
N LEU A 327 13.15 14.81 3.05
CA LEU A 327 13.06 15.74 4.17
C LEU A 327 14.32 16.60 4.27
N LEU A 328 14.18 17.78 4.88
CA LEU A 328 15.23 18.78 4.99
C LEU A 328 15.51 19.08 6.46
N ASP A 329 16.77 18.92 6.86
CA ASP A 329 17.22 19.32 8.20
C ASP A 329 17.40 20.85 8.28
N SER A 330 17.86 21.35 9.44
CA SER A 330 18.07 22.78 9.69
C SER A 330 19.02 23.47 8.70
N ASP A 331 19.96 22.73 8.11
CA ASP A 331 20.96 23.24 7.15
C ASP A 331 20.53 23.02 5.69
N TYR A 332 19.28 22.62 5.48
CA TYR A 332 18.74 22.20 4.19
C TYR A 332 19.60 21.09 3.56
N GLU A 333 20.18 20.17 4.36
CA GLU A 333 20.66 18.89 3.82
C GLU A 333 19.47 17.97 3.55
N ALA A 334 19.54 17.21 2.46
CA ALA A 334 18.46 16.32 2.04
C ALA A 334 18.59 14.92 2.64
N HIS A 335 17.47 14.40 3.14
CA HIS A 335 17.38 13.07 3.74
C HIS A 335 16.21 12.29 3.14
N VAL A 336 16.49 11.16 2.51
CA VAL A 336 15.46 10.26 1.96
C VAL A 336 14.69 9.59 3.10
N ALA A 337 13.36 9.61 3.03
CA ALA A 337 12.44 9.21 4.08
C ALA A 337 11.31 8.32 3.56
N ASP A 338 10.55 7.72 4.49
CA ASP A 338 9.34 6.93 4.25
C ASP A 338 9.56 5.64 3.44
N PHE A 339 10.18 4.66 4.12
CA PHE A 339 10.50 3.33 3.57
C PHE A 339 9.34 2.34 3.72
N GLY A 340 8.11 2.81 3.94
CA GLY A 340 6.94 1.96 4.17
C GLY A 340 6.57 1.06 2.99
N LEU A 341 7.16 1.27 1.81
CA LEU A 341 7.00 0.44 0.62
C LEU A 341 8.29 -0.25 0.16
N ALA A 342 9.39 -0.07 0.91
CA ALA A 342 10.70 -0.56 0.53
C ALA A 342 10.76 -2.09 0.47
N LYS A 343 11.61 -2.62 -0.39
CA LYS A 343 11.82 -4.08 -0.56
C LYS A 343 13.31 -4.43 -0.67
N PHE A 344 13.65 -5.64 -0.22
CA PHE A 344 14.97 -6.22 -0.30
C PHE A 344 15.03 -7.27 -1.41
N PHE A 345 16.08 -7.23 -2.24
CA PHE A 345 16.29 -8.19 -3.33
C PHE A 345 17.54 -9.03 -3.08
N GLN A 346 17.39 -10.36 -3.11
CA GLN A 346 18.48 -11.33 -3.04
C GLN A 346 18.72 -11.90 -4.45
N ASP A 347 19.92 -11.64 -4.98
CA ASP A 347 20.52 -12.16 -6.22
C ASP A 347 19.94 -11.75 -7.59
N SER A 348 20.87 -11.78 -8.55
CA SER A 348 21.03 -11.01 -9.79
C SER A 348 20.06 -11.25 -10.95
N ASP A 349 18.86 -11.79 -10.70
CA ASP A 349 17.79 -11.87 -11.69
C ASP A 349 16.76 -10.77 -11.38
N ALA A 350 17.16 -9.53 -11.67
CA ALA A 350 16.42 -8.30 -11.37
C ALA A 350 15.11 -8.22 -12.16
N SER A 351 14.03 -8.81 -11.62
CA SER A 351 12.64 -8.46 -11.90
C SER A 351 11.68 -9.38 -11.10
N GLU A 352 11.30 -8.99 -9.89
CA GLU A 352 10.18 -9.63 -9.17
C GLU A 352 8.86 -8.99 -9.64
N CYS A 353 7.88 -9.79 -10.06
CA CYS A 353 6.53 -9.28 -10.35
C CYS A 353 5.80 -8.98 -9.05
N MET A 354 5.38 -7.74 -8.86
CA MET A 354 4.66 -7.31 -7.65
C MET A 354 3.18 -7.69 -7.72
N SER A 355 2.59 -8.05 -6.58
CA SER A 355 1.15 -8.34 -6.46
C SER A 355 0.25 -7.09 -6.54
N ALA A 356 0.84 -5.90 -6.38
CA ALA A 356 0.14 -4.62 -6.49
C ALA A 356 1.09 -3.49 -6.93
N ILE A 357 0.52 -2.49 -7.62
CA ILE A 357 1.18 -1.22 -7.91
C ILE A 357 1.19 -0.40 -6.61
N ALA A 358 2.37 0.06 -6.19
CA ALA A 358 2.54 0.92 -5.03
C ALA A 358 3.46 2.09 -5.38
N GLY A 359 3.11 3.31 -4.99
CA GLY A 359 3.84 4.52 -5.33
C GLY A 359 2.89 5.70 -5.51
N SER A 360 3.45 6.89 -5.62
CA SER A 360 2.67 8.12 -5.74
C SER A 360 2.42 8.50 -7.21
N TYR A 361 1.17 8.82 -7.55
CA TYR A 361 0.79 9.26 -8.90
C TYR A 361 1.70 10.41 -9.39
N GLY A 362 2.15 10.31 -10.64
CA GLY A 362 3.09 11.25 -11.27
C GLY A 362 4.56 10.87 -11.09
N TYR A 363 4.89 9.94 -10.19
CA TYR A 363 6.25 9.44 -9.97
C TYR A 363 6.43 7.97 -10.38
N ILE A 364 5.34 7.25 -10.63
CA ILE A 364 5.37 5.83 -10.99
C ILE A 364 5.93 5.66 -12.41
N ALA A 365 6.95 4.81 -12.55
CA ALA A 365 7.53 4.47 -13.84
C ALA A 365 6.50 3.76 -14.76
N PRO A 366 6.46 4.06 -16.07
CA PRO A 366 5.45 3.49 -16.98
C PRO A 366 5.44 1.96 -16.99
N GLU A 367 6.60 1.32 -17.11
CA GLU A 367 6.75 -0.13 -17.15
C GLU A 367 6.31 -0.80 -15.85
N TYR A 368 6.44 -0.12 -14.70
CA TYR A 368 5.96 -0.64 -13.44
C TYR A 368 4.41 -0.65 -13.41
N ALA A 369 3.78 0.38 -13.99
CA ALA A 369 2.33 0.43 -14.12
C ALA A 369 1.77 -0.66 -15.05
N TYR A 370 2.52 -1.08 -16.08
CA TYR A 370 2.05 -2.05 -17.08
C TYR A 370 2.48 -3.50 -16.85
N THR A 371 3.67 -3.74 -16.26
CA THR A 371 4.26 -5.08 -16.18
C THR A 371 4.37 -5.62 -14.76
N LEU A 372 4.13 -4.78 -13.74
CA LEU A 372 4.36 -5.06 -12.31
C LEU A 372 5.80 -5.44 -11.96
N ARG A 373 6.74 -5.34 -12.91
CA ARG A 373 8.17 -5.54 -12.66
C ARG A 373 8.72 -4.31 -11.94
N VAL A 374 9.44 -4.55 -10.86
CA VAL A 374 10.17 -3.52 -10.13
C VAL A 374 11.64 -3.88 -10.13
N ASP A 375 12.45 -2.96 -10.61
CA ASP A 375 13.90 -2.94 -10.50
C ASP A 375 14.32 -1.59 -9.86
N GLU A 376 15.61 -1.42 -9.57
CA GLU A 376 16.13 -0.17 -9.03
C GLU A 376 15.91 1.03 -9.97
N LYS A 377 15.62 0.79 -11.26
CA LYS A 377 15.37 1.84 -12.26
C LYS A 377 13.98 2.45 -12.13
N SER A 378 13.06 1.83 -11.39
CA SER A 378 11.80 2.50 -11.03
C SER A 378 12.05 3.70 -10.12
N ASP A 379 12.97 3.57 -9.15
CA ASP A 379 13.38 4.68 -8.28
C ASP A 379 14.13 5.76 -9.08
N VAL A 380 14.92 5.37 -10.09
CA VAL A 380 15.60 6.31 -10.98
C VAL A 380 14.59 7.18 -11.73
N TYR A 381 13.52 6.59 -12.28
CA TYR A 381 12.44 7.34 -12.93
C TYR A 381 11.78 8.33 -11.97
N SER A 382 11.38 7.85 -10.80
CA SER A 382 10.77 8.69 -9.76
C SER A 382 11.70 9.84 -9.33
N PHE A 383 13.00 9.59 -9.25
CA PHE A 383 13.99 10.63 -8.97
C PHE A 383 14.15 11.62 -10.13
N GLY A 384 14.06 11.16 -11.38
CA GLY A 384 14.00 12.02 -12.56
C GLY A 384 12.85 13.03 -12.49
N VAL A 385 11.68 12.59 -12.04
CA VAL A 385 10.52 13.48 -11.78
C VAL A 385 10.85 14.52 -10.70
N VAL A 386 11.52 14.14 -9.61
CA VAL A 386 11.98 15.09 -8.57
C VAL A 386 12.95 16.13 -9.15
N LEU A 387 13.86 15.74 -10.05
CA LEU A 387 14.74 16.70 -10.74
C LEU A 387 13.95 17.70 -11.60
N LEU A 388 12.89 17.24 -12.28
CA LEU A 388 12.01 18.13 -13.04
C LEU A 388 11.25 19.10 -12.12
N GLU A 389 10.78 18.66 -10.94
CA GLU A 389 10.19 19.56 -9.95
C GLU A 389 11.20 20.62 -9.47
N LEU A 390 12.46 20.24 -9.24
CA LEU A 390 13.51 21.16 -8.81
C LEU A 390 13.85 22.20 -9.87
N ILE A 391 13.87 21.83 -11.16
CA ILE A 391 14.09 22.76 -12.28
C ILE A 391 12.91 23.71 -12.43
N THR A 392 11.70 23.16 -12.48
CA THR A 392 10.50 23.88 -12.93
C THR A 392 9.73 24.58 -11.81
N GLY A 393 9.91 24.13 -10.56
CA GLY A 393 9.08 24.56 -9.44
C GLY A 393 7.61 24.13 -9.54
N ARG A 394 7.28 23.20 -10.45
CA ARG A 394 5.91 22.72 -10.71
C ARG A 394 5.70 21.35 -10.08
N LYS A 395 4.46 21.06 -9.69
CA LYS A 395 4.07 19.73 -9.21
C LYS A 395 4.02 18.75 -10.39
N PRO A 396 4.28 17.45 -10.18
CA PRO A 396 4.30 16.46 -11.26
C PRO A 396 2.95 16.25 -11.95
N ILE A 397 1.87 16.41 -11.18
CA ILE A 397 0.50 16.43 -11.66
C ILE A 397 -0.06 17.80 -11.36
N GLY A 398 -0.56 18.48 -12.39
CA GLY A 398 -1.07 19.83 -12.30
C GLY A 398 -1.75 20.25 -13.60
N ASP A 399 -2.09 21.53 -13.67
CA ASP A 399 -2.66 22.12 -14.89
C ASP A 399 -1.53 22.45 -15.87
N PHE A 400 -1.32 21.54 -16.83
CA PHE A 400 -0.38 21.70 -17.93
C PHE A 400 -1.07 22.09 -19.24
N GLY A 401 -2.34 22.51 -19.19
CA GLY A 401 -3.11 22.97 -20.34
C GLY A 401 -3.88 21.89 -21.09
N GLU A 402 -3.54 20.61 -20.93
CA GLU A 402 -4.30 19.47 -21.45
C GLU A 402 -4.65 18.49 -20.32
N GLU A 403 -5.87 17.94 -20.36
CA GLU A 403 -6.31 16.95 -19.37
C GLU A 403 -5.43 15.69 -19.43
N GLY A 404 -4.85 15.33 -18.28
CA GLY A 404 -4.03 14.11 -18.15
C GLY A 404 -2.56 14.27 -18.52
N MET A 405 -2.11 15.47 -18.93
CA MET A 405 -0.69 15.73 -19.16
C MET A 405 0.07 15.81 -17.82
N ASP A 406 1.20 15.10 -17.74
CA ASP A 406 2.11 15.17 -16.59
C ASP A 406 3.35 16.06 -16.86
N ILE A 407 4.14 16.30 -15.82
CA ILE A 407 5.36 17.12 -15.92
C ILE A 407 6.38 16.57 -16.93
N VAL A 408 6.48 15.25 -17.10
CA VAL A 408 7.45 14.62 -18.00
C VAL A 408 7.05 14.89 -19.44
N GLN A 409 5.78 14.66 -19.77
CA GLN A 409 5.21 14.96 -21.09
C GLN A 409 5.30 16.45 -21.40
N TRP A 410 4.94 17.32 -20.46
CA TRP A 410 5.01 18.76 -20.63
C TRP A 410 6.45 19.24 -20.87
N VAL A 411 7.43 18.81 -20.07
CA VAL A 411 8.85 19.16 -20.27
C VAL A 411 9.34 18.69 -21.63
N ASN A 412 9.00 17.47 -22.04
CA ASN A 412 9.39 16.94 -23.35
C ASN A 412 8.85 17.80 -24.50
N LEU A 413 7.61 18.27 -24.40
CA LEU A 413 7.00 19.19 -25.38
C LEU A 413 7.70 20.56 -25.42
N GLN A 414 7.98 21.15 -24.26
CA GLN A 414 8.60 22.49 -24.19
C GLN A 414 10.05 22.50 -24.69
N THR A 415 10.80 21.43 -24.37
CA THR A 415 12.24 21.35 -24.59
C THR A 415 12.60 20.60 -25.87
N ASN A 416 11.65 19.89 -26.48
CA ASN A 416 11.90 18.93 -27.56
C ASN A 416 13.00 17.91 -27.19
N ARG A 417 13.03 17.52 -25.90
CA ARG A 417 14.05 16.65 -25.28
C ARG A 417 15.50 17.15 -25.43
N SER A 418 15.68 18.44 -25.71
CA SER A 418 16.99 19.08 -25.79
C SER A 418 17.32 19.79 -24.48
N LYS A 419 18.54 19.60 -23.97
CA LYS A 419 19.02 20.23 -22.74
C LYS A 419 19.05 21.76 -22.87
N GLU A 420 19.27 22.30 -24.06
CA GLU A 420 19.23 23.73 -24.38
C GLU A 420 17.83 24.33 -24.15
N GLY A 421 16.78 23.49 -24.23
CA GLY A 421 15.40 23.89 -23.95
C GLY A 421 15.14 24.27 -22.49
N VAL A 422 16.07 24.03 -21.56
CA VAL A 422 15.91 24.30 -20.13
C VAL A 422 15.48 25.75 -19.84
N VAL A 423 15.96 26.70 -20.64
CA VAL A 423 15.64 28.14 -20.49
C VAL A 423 14.14 28.45 -20.55
N LYS A 424 13.33 27.58 -21.16
CA LYS A 424 11.88 27.73 -21.28
C LYS A 424 11.09 27.24 -20.06
N ILE A 425 11.72 26.40 -19.23
CA ILE A 425 11.03 25.66 -18.18
C ILE A 425 11.56 25.94 -16.78
N ILE A 426 12.68 26.65 -16.65
CA ILE A 426 13.24 27.06 -15.35
C ILE A 426 12.16 27.82 -14.57
N ASP A 427 12.05 27.48 -13.29
CA ASP A 427 11.19 28.15 -12.33
C ASP A 427 11.41 29.67 -12.38
N GLU A 428 10.40 30.42 -12.80
CA GLU A 428 10.44 31.87 -12.97
C GLU A 428 10.81 32.63 -11.68
N ARG A 429 10.66 31.98 -10.52
CA ARG A 429 11.06 32.55 -9.23
C ARG A 429 12.57 32.63 -9.09
N LEU A 430 13.33 31.74 -9.75
CA LEU A 430 14.79 31.65 -9.67
C LEU A 430 15.49 32.81 -10.37
N LYS A 431 16.40 33.47 -9.65
CA LYS A 431 17.26 34.54 -10.18
C LYS A 431 18.69 34.03 -10.34
N ASN A 432 19.37 34.45 -11.42
CA ASN A 432 20.78 34.17 -11.70
C ASN A 432 21.14 32.67 -11.74
N VAL A 433 20.31 31.86 -12.39
CA VAL A 433 20.60 30.42 -12.59
C VAL A 433 21.75 30.25 -13.58
N PRO A 434 22.84 29.56 -13.24
CA PRO A 434 23.86 29.16 -14.20
C PRO A 434 23.25 28.19 -15.23
N ILE A 435 23.07 28.66 -16.47
CA ILE A 435 22.33 27.90 -17.49
C ILE A 435 23.01 26.57 -17.81
N GLN A 436 24.34 26.52 -17.81
CA GLN A 436 25.10 25.29 -18.03
C GLN A 436 24.80 24.23 -16.97
N GLU A 437 24.69 24.64 -15.70
CA GLU A 437 24.28 23.74 -14.61
C GLU A 437 22.85 23.24 -14.84
N ALA A 438 21.93 24.15 -15.18
CA ALA A 438 20.54 23.79 -15.42
C ALA A 438 20.38 22.84 -16.62
N MET A 439 21.13 23.07 -17.70
CA MET A 439 21.18 22.18 -18.86
C MET A 439 21.65 20.79 -18.46
N GLN A 440 22.68 20.69 -17.61
CA GLN A 440 23.19 19.41 -17.13
C GLN A 440 22.15 18.69 -16.25
N VAL A 441 21.49 19.39 -15.33
CA VAL A 441 20.43 18.80 -14.50
C VAL A 441 19.25 18.34 -15.35
N LEU A 442 18.84 19.12 -16.36
CA LEU A 442 17.78 18.72 -17.29
C LEU A 442 18.18 17.49 -18.10
N PHE A 443 19.42 17.43 -18.59
CA PHE A 443 19.94 16.29 -19.32
C PHE A 443 19.85 15.00 -18.47
N VAL A 444 20.30 15.07 -17.22
CA VAL A 444 20.19 13.94 -16.28
C VAL A 444 18.72 13.58 -16.03
N ALA A 445 17.85 14.57 -15.83
CA ALA A 445 16.44 14.34 -15.61
C ALA A 445 15.77 13.62 -16.79
N ILE A 446 16.06 14.02 -18.03
CA ILE A 446 15.55 13.38 -19.25
C ILE A 446 16.01 11.92 -19.34
N LEU A 447 17.28 11.63 -19.07
CA LEU A 447 17.79 10.25 -19.05
C LEU A 447 17.13 9.39 -17.96
N CYS A 448 16.86 9.97 -16.78
CA CYS A 448 16.19 9.25 -15.70
C CYS A 448 14.74 8.89 -16.05
N VAL A 449 14.03 9.73 -16.80
CA VAL A 449 12.60 9.53 -17.14
C VAL A 449 12.38 8.83 -18.49
N GLU A 450 13.39 8.15 -19.03
CA GLU A 450 13.23 7.35 -20.25
C GLU A 450 12.14 6.28 -20.11
N GLU A 451 11.44 5.98 -21.20
CA GLU A 451 10.32 5.03 -21.20
C GLU A 451 10.80 3.61 -20.87
N HIS A 452 11.93 3.20 -21.44
CA HIS A 452 12.52 1.89 -21.18
C HIS A 452 13.50 1.94 -20.00
N SER A 453 13.30 1.08 -19.00
CA SER A 453 14.13 1.06 -17.78
C SER A 453 15.61 0.76 -18.04
N VAL A 454 15.91 0.01 -19.10
CA VAL A 454 17.28 -0.32 -19.53
C VAL A 454 18.08 0.89 -20.04
N GLU A 455 17.39 1.92 -20.55
CA GLU A 455 18.01 3.15 -21.05
C GLU A 455 18.32 4.14 -19.92
N ARG A 456 17.71 3.94 -18.74
CA ARG A 456 17.92 4.79 -17.57
C ARG A 456 19.29 4.52 -16.93
N PRO A 457 20.00 5.56 -16.48
CA PRO A 457 21.24 5.41 -15.74
C PRO A 457 20.99 4.73 -14.38
N THR A 458 22.04 4.24 -13.75
CA THR A 458 22.04 3.86 -12.34
C THR A 458 22.11 5.10 -11.44
N MET A 459 21.67 4.99 -10.18
CA MET A 459 21.78 6.13 -9.25
C MET A 459 23.24 6.55 -8.99
N ARG A 460 24.21 5.62 -9.10
CA ARG A 460 25.64 5.94 -9.02
C ARG A 460 26.10 6.82 -10.20
N GLU A 461 25.64 6.53 -11.42
CA GLU A 461 25.91 7.37 -12.60
C GLU A 461 25.20 8.72 -12.49
N VAL A 462 23.95 8.75 -11.99
CA VAL A 462 23.21 10.00 -11.73
C VAL A 462 24.00 10.92 -10.78
N VAL A 463 24.56 10.39 -9.68
CA VAL A 463 25.41 11.15 -8.76
C VAL A 463 26.63 11.75 -9.48
N GLN A 464 27.29 10.96 -10.33
CA GLN A 464 28.46 11.44 -11.10
C GLN A 464 28.08 12.56 -12.07
N MET A 465 27.00 12.37 -12.85
CA MET A 465 26.54 13.37 -13.82
C MET A 465 26.05 14.66 -13.17
N LEU A 466 25.39 14.59 -12.01
CA LEU A 466 24.99 15.76 -11.23
C LEU A 466 26.18 16.48 -10.58
N ALA A 467 27.19 15.74 -10.12
CA ALA A 467 28.41 16.32 -9.56
C ALA A 467 29.21 17.10 -10.61
N GLN A 468 29.21 16.63 -11.86
CA GLN A 468 29.84 17.33 -12.98
C GLN A 468 29.20 18.70 -13.26
N ALA A 469 27.92 18.88 -12.96
CA ALA A 469 27.26 20.19 -13.11
C ALA A 469 27.98 21.29 -12.31
N LYS A 470 28.57 20.97 -11.14
CA LYS A 470 29.29 21.94 -10.31
C LYS A 470 30.69 22.30 -10.80
N GLN A 471 31.22 21.60 -11.80
CA GLN A 471 32.54 21.89 -12.34
C GLN A 471 32.40 22.80 -13.56
N PRO A 472 33.12 23.92 -13.63
CA PRO A 472 33.19 24.69 -14.86
C PRO A 472 33.78 23.79 -15.95
N ILE A 473 33.05 23.62 -17.06
CA ILE A 473 33.51 22.92 -18.27
C ILE A 473 34.70 23.67 -18.86
#